data_AF-A0A5J5G1X2-F1
#
_entry.id   AF-A0A5J5G1X2-F1
#
_cell.length_a   1.000
_cell.length_b   1.000
_cell.length_c   1.000
_cell.angle_alpha   90.00
_cell.angle_beta   90.00
_cell.angle_gamma   90.00
#
_symmetry.space_group_name_H-M   'P 1'
#
loop_
_entity.id
_entity.type
_entity.pdbx_description
1 polymer ?
#
loop_
_entity_poly.entity_id
_entity_poly.type
_entity_poly.pdbx_seq_one_letter_code
_entity_poly.pdbx_strand_id
1 'polypeptide(L)'
;MAQKYRDSIETMCRAQDIVIPDGFYRHAASRYAVIDYSAEQPRLVAKTWFNQRDLIYYLTRLADGRKLRVLDFKDRRELCLQGARLETGAAF
;
A
#
# COMPACT_ATOMS: atom_id res chain seq x y z
N MET A 1 18.50 -0.36 -12.82
CA MET A 1 17.76 -1.64 -12.69
C MET A 1 16.33 -1.30 -12.31
N ALA A 2 15.33 -1.73 -13.08
CA ALA A 2 13.94 -1.51 -12.71
C ALA A 2 13.66 -2.34 -11.46
N GLN A 3 13.67 -1.70 -10.29
CA GLN A 3 13.33 -2.37 -9.05
C GLN A 3 11.90 -2.88 -9.19
N LYS A 4 11.72 -4.19 -9.24
CA LYS A 4 10.41 -4.80 -9.38
C LYS A 4 9.67 -4.50 -8.08
N TYR A 5 8.70 -3.59 -8.12
CA TYR A 5 7.93 -3.19 -6.93
C TYR A 5 7.39 -4.39 -6.16
N ARG A 6 7.07 -5.48 -6.87
CA ARG A 6 6.69 -6.77 -6.28
C ARG A 6 7.70 -7.25 -5.25
N ASP A 7 8.97 -7.37 -5.63
CA ASP A 7 10.02 -7.91 -4.76
C ASP A 7 10.22 -7.04 -3.51
N SER A 8 10.16 -5.70 -3.68
CA SER A 8 10.26 -4.78 -2.55
C SER A 8 9.06 -4.86 -1.61
N ILE A 9 7.85 -4.96 -2.16
CA ILE A 9 6.62 -5.11 -1.38
C ILE A 9 6.63 -6.43 -0.62
N GLU A 10 6.99 -7.54 -1.27
CA GLU A 10 7.09 -8.85 -0.64
C GLU A 10 8.12 -8.87 0.49
N THR A 11 9.30 -8.30 0.24
CA THR A 11 10.37 -8.22 1.24
C THR A 11 9.90 -7.46 2.48
N MET A 12 9.24 -6.32 2.28
CA MET A 12 8.70 -5.51 3.38
C MET A 12 7.61 -6.28 4.14
N CYS A 13 6.66 -6.90 3.42
CA CYS A 13 5.57 -7.64 4.04
C CYS A 13 6.09 -8.81 4.89
N ARG A 14 7.07 -9.57 4.37
CA ARG A 14 7.69 -10.68 5.11
C ARG A 14 8.46 -10.20 6.34
N ALA A 15 9.15 -9.06 6.24
CA ALA A 15 9.89 -8.49 7.37
C ALA A 15 8.98 -7.97 8.50
N GLN A 16 7.74 -7.58 8.18
CA GLN A 16 6.77 -7.03 9.13
C GLN A 16 5.63 -8.00 9.49
N ASP A 17 5.75 -9.28 9.13
CA ASP A 17 4.72 -10.31 9.33
C ASP A 17 3.33 -9.91 8.77
N ILE A 18 3.32 -9.28 7.61
CA ILE A 18 2.11 -8.85 6.90
C ILE A 18 1.68 -9.94 5.92
N VAL A 19 0.40 -10.32 5.98
CA VAL A 19 -0.18 -11.30 5.06
C VAL A 19 -0.28 -10.73 3.66
N ILE A 20 0.24 -11.46 2.67
CA ILE A 20 0.12 -11.16 1.25
C ILE A 20 -1.03 -12.00 0.68
N PRO A 21 -2.13 -11.40 0.20
CA PRO A 21 -3.21 -12.18 -0.39
C PRO A 21 -2.84 -12.69 -1.78
N ASP A 22 -3.32 -13.88 -2.16
CA ASP A 22 -3.09 -14.48 -3.49
C ASP A 22 -3.45 -13.55 -4.65
N GLY A 23 -4.45 -12.69 -4.46
CA GLY A 23 -4.86 -11.68 -5.43
C GLY A 23 -3.75 -10.72 -5.85
N PHE A 24 -2.75 -10.48 -5.00
CA PHE A 24 -1.61 -9.61 -5.29
C PHE A 24 -0.76 -10.13 -6.47
N TYR A 25 -0.65 -11.45 -6.62
CA TYR A 25 0.17 -12.07 -7.65
C TYR A 25 -0.49 -12.06 -9.04
N ARG A 26 -1.80 -11.77 -9.12
CA ARG A 26 -2.58 -11.79 -10.37
C ARG A 26 -2.18 -10.71 -11.36
N HIS A 27 -1.62 -9.59 -10.87
CA HIS A 27 -1.24 -8.45 -11.69
C HIS A 27 0.17 -7.95 -11.35
N ALA A 28 0.72 -7.11 -12.21
CA ALA A 28 1.99 -6.45 -11.94
C ALA A 28 1.84 -5.47 -10.77
N ALA A 29 2.77 -5.53 -9.80
CA ALA A 29 2.79 -4.61 -8.68
C ALA A 29 3.27 -3.22 -9.13
N SER A 30 2.68 -2.19 -8.53
CA SER A 30 2.93 -0.77 -8.83
C SER A 30 3.51 -0.04 -7.62
N ARG A 31 3.85 1.25 -7.82
CA ARG A 31 4.54 2.13 -6.86
C ARG A 31 3.90 2.20 -5.47
N TYR A 32 2.57 2.31 -5.42
CA TYR A 32 1.85 2.52 -4.17
C TYR A 32 1.16 1.24 -3.72
N ALA A 33 1.37 0.88 -2.46
CA ALA A 33 0.72 -0.24 -1.80
C ALA A 33 -0.02 0.25 -0.54
N VAL A 34 -1.02 -0.53 -0.12
CA VAL A 34 -1.83 -0.21 1.05
C VAL A 34 -1.85 -1.43 1.96
N ILE A 35 -1.61 -1.21 3.25
CA ILE A 35 -1.72 -2.23 4.30
C ILE A 35 -2.97 -1.93 5.11
N ASP A 36 -3.78 -2.96 5.32
CA ASP A 36 -4.98 -2.93 6.15
C ASP A 36 -4.65 -3.49 7.53
N TYR A 37 -4.79 -2.64 8.55
CA TYR A 37 -4.60 -2.95 9.97
C TYR A 37 -5.94 -3.03 10.73
N SER A 38 -7.06 -3.20 10.02
CA SER A 38 -8.38 -3.35 10.66
C SER A 38 -8.58 -4.72 11.33
N ALA A 39 -7.82 -5.74 10.92
CA ALA A 39 -7.84 -7.07 11.52
C ALA A 39 -6.67 -7.27 12.51
N GLU A 40 -6.76 -8.30 13.36
CA GLU A 40 -5.68 -8.68 14.29
C GLU A 40 -4.35 -8.93 13.56
N GLN A 41 -4.41 -9.56 12.39
CA GLN A 41 -3.25 -9.74 11.52
C GLN A 41 -3.28 -8.74 10.36
N PRO A 42 -2.26 -7.86 10.23
CA PRO A 42 -2.16 -6.90 9.13
C PRO A 42 -2.08 -7.61 7.78
N ARG A 43 -2.74 -7.02 6.77
CA ARG A 43 -2.80 -7.61 5.43
C ARG A 43 -2.55 -6.58 4.34
N LEU A 44 -1.76 -6.95 3.34
CA LEU A 44 -1.60 -6.17 2.12
C LEU A 44 -2.92 -6.15 1.33
N VAL A 45 -3.34 -4.98 0.87
CA VAL A 45 -4.41 -4.88 -0.14
C VAL A 45 -3.88 -5.43 -1.46
N ALA A 46 -4.58 -6.40 -2.04
CA ALA A 46 -4.14 -7.09 -3.26
C ALA A 46 -3.86 -6.15 -4.45
N LYS A 47 -4.56 -5.01 -4.51
CA LYS A 47 -4.38 -4.00 -5.54
C LYS A 47 -3.25 -3.04 -5.15
N THR A 48 -2.42 -2.69 -6.13
CA THR A 48 -1.43 -1.60 -6.05
C THR A 48 -1.75 -0.53 -7.08
N TRP A 49 -1.20 0.68 -6.92
CA TRP A 49 -1.48 1.82 -7.78
C TRP A 49 -0.21 2.46 -8.32
N PHE A 50 -0.26 2.97 -9.55
CA PHE A 50 0.82 3.75 -10.14
C PHE A 50 0.63 5.26 -9.96
N ASN A 51 -0.62 5.71 -9.79
CA ASN A 51 -0.99 7.12 -9.60
C ASN A 51 -1.75 7.33 -8.30
N GLN A 52 -1.63 8.55 -7.74
CA GLN A 52 -2.26 8.89 -6.47
C GLN A 52 -3.78 9.12 -6.59
N ARG A 53 -4.29 9.53 -7.76
CA ARG A 53 -5.72 9.82 -7.95
C ARG A 53 -6.57 8.58 -7.72
N ASP A 54 -6.21 7.46 -8.32
CA ASP A 54 -6.92 6.18 -8.18
C ASP A 54 -6.76 5.59 -6.79
N LEU A 55 -5.62 5.85 -6.14
CA LEU A 55 -5.37 5.48 -4.75
C LEU A 55 -6.27 6.28 -3.81
N ILE A 56 -6.32 7.61 -3.93
CA ILE A 56 -7.20 8.48 -3.15
C ILE A 56 -8.67 8.09 -3.35
N TYR A 57 -9.07 7.77 -4.59
CA TYR A 57 -10.41 7.27 -4.86
C TYR A 57 -10.72 5.98 -4.08
N TYR A 58 -9.78 5.03 -4.05
CA TYR A 58 -9.93 3.81 -3.26
C TYR A 58 -10.04 4.12 -1.76
N LEU A 59 -9.15 4.94 -1.23
CA LEU A 59 -9.10 5.26 0.21
C LEU A 59 -10.37 5.98 0.68
N THR A 60 -10.89 6.91 -0.12
CA THR A 60 -12.06 7.73 0.26
C THR A 60 -13.40 7.04 0.05
N ARG A 61 -13.50 6.07 -0.87
CA ARG A 61 -14.79 5.44 -1.21
C ARG A 61 -14.94 3.98 -0.81
N LEU A 62 -13.85 3.23 -0.74
CA LEU A 62 -13.89 1.77 -0.59
C LEU A 62 -13.30 1.28 0.72
N ALA A 63 -12.55 2.15 1.41
CA ALA A 63 -11.88 1.81 2.66
C ALA A 63 -12.28 2.70 3.83
N ASP A 64 -13.44 3.35 3.74
CA ASP A 64 -13.96 4.20 4.81
C ASP A 64 -14.05 3.42 6.14
N GLY A 65 -13.62 4.05 7.23
CA GLY A 65 -13.55 3.46 8.56
C GLY A 65 -12.42 2.43 8.80
N ARG A 66 -11.62 2.06 7.80
CA ARG A 66 -10.52 1.10 7.98
C ARG A 66 -9.23 1.80 8.41
N LYS A 67 -8.48 1.13 9.30
CA LYS A 67 -7.14 1.57 9.68
C LYS A 67 -6.14 1.19 8.59
N LEU A 68 -5.93 2.08 7.63
CA LEU A 68 -5.03 1.85 6.51
C LEU A 68 -3.70 2.58 6.66
N ARG A 69 -2.64 1.97 6.13
CA ARG A 69 -1.33 2.58 5.92
C ARG A 69 -0.98 2.56 4.45
N VAL A 70 -0.61 3.71 3.90
CA VAL A 70 -0.24 3.84 2.49
C VAL A 70 1.27 3.96 2.38
N LEU A 71 1.87 3.21 1.46
CA LEU A 71 3.31 3.13 1.28
C LEU A 71 3.70 3.49 -0.15
N ASP A 72 4.66 4.40 -0.29
CA ASP A 72 5.31 4.74 -1.55
C ASP A 72 6.64 3.99 -1.66
N PHE A 73 6.69 2.98 -2.52
CA PHE A 73 7.89 2.17 -2.72
C PHE A 73 8.92 2.81 -3.65
N LYS A 74 8.58 3.88 -4.35
CA LYS A 74 9.58 4.64 -5.12
C LYS A 74 10.40 5.51 -4.19
N ASP A 75 9.73 6.24 -3.30
CA ASP A 75 10.37 7.22 -2.43
C ASP A 75 10.70 6.64 -1.03
N ARG A 76 10.22 5.42 -0.73
CA ARG A 76 10.35 4.69 0.56
C ARG A 76 9.80 5.47 1.74
N ARG A 77 8.58 5.97 1.58
CA ARG A 77 7.89 6.79 2.59
C ARG A 77 6.44 6.41 2.72
N GLU A 78 5.93 6.58 3.92
CA GLU A 78 4.52 6.48 4.21
C GLU A 78 3.79 7.69 3.64
N LEU A 79 2.53 7.49 3.28
CA LEU A 79 1.62 8.57 2.91
C LEU A 79 0.41 8.57 3.85
N CYS A 80 0.01 9.75 4.29
CA CYS A 80 -1.18 9.95 5.11
C CYS A 80 -2.27 10.61 4.27
N LEU A 81 -3.47 10.06 4.28
CA LEU A 81 -4.62 10.73 3.67
C LEU A 81 -5.10 11.86 4.60
N GLN A 82 -4.99 13.10 4.14
CA GLN A 82 -5.52 14.29 4.79
C GLN A 82 -6.62 14.88 3.91
N GLY A 83 -7.87 14.61 4.27
CA GLY A 83 -9.03 14.93 3.45
C GLY A 83 -8.98 14.24 2.08
N ALA A 84 -8.70 15.01 1.02
CA ALA A 84 -8.62 14.52 -0.36
C ALA A 84 -7.18 14.54 -0.93
N ARG A 85 -6.16 14.61 -0.08
CA ARG A 85 -4.74 14.68 -0.48
C ARG A 85 -3.90 13.68 0.29
N LEU A 86 -2.83 13.20 -0.35
CA LEU A 86 -1.81 12.39 0.30
C LEU A 86 -0.64 13.28 0.70
N GLU A 87 -0.33 13.27 2.00
CA GLU A 87 0.82 13.96 2.55
C GLU A 87 1.94 12.98 2.86
N THR A 88 3.18 13.42 2.66
CA THR A 88 4.35 12.59 2.90
C THR A 88 4.59 12.43 4.40
N GLY A 89 4.67 11.18 4.85
CA GLY A 89 4.94 10.80 6.22
C GLY A 89 6.39 10.35 6.46
N ALA A 90 6.53 9.44 7.43
CA ALA A 90 7.79 8.85 7.85
C ALA A 90 8.44 8.02 6.73
N ALA A 91 9.76 7.84 6.80
CA ALA A 91 10.46 6.85 5.99
C ALA A 91 10.26 5.44 6.58
N PHE A 92 10.36 4.41 5.74
CA PHE A 92 10.25 3.01 6.15
C PHE A 92 11.31 2.14 5.48
#